data_AF-A0A563EJZ4-F1
#
_entry.id   AF-A0A563EJZ4-F1
#
_cell.length_a   1.000
_cell.length_b   1.000
_cell.length_c   1.000
_cell.angle_alpha   90.00
_cell.angle_beta   90.00
_cell.angle_gamma   90.00
#
_symmetry.space_group_name_H-M   'P 1'
#
loop_
_entity.id
_entity.type
_entity.pdbx_description
1 polymer ?
#
loop_
_entity_poly.entity_id
_entity_poly.type
_entity_poly.pdbx_seq_one_letter_code
_entity_poly.pdbx_strand_id
1 'polypeptide(L)'
;MGYSAEVTLNSVTTATKGGPPIDIKPESGTFVILEITYVGKKGKYPVNPMYWHLITPDGKDIDQIKGNAMLASPADDLEAGDVEAGKTLKGRVALDAKLDPGTKIVVTDVLDKPIGEWVL
;
A
#
# COMPACT_ATOMS: atom_id res chain seq x y z
N MET A 1 25.89 -6.10 -4.91
CA MET A 1 25.02 -5.57 -5.99
C MET A 1 23.72 -5.11 -5.33
N GLY A 2 23.22 -3.92 -5.64
CA GLY A 2 22.03 -3.36 -5.00
C GLY A 2 20.95 -3.03 -6.02
N TYR A 3 19.70 -2.94 -5.57
CA TYR A 3 18.55 -2.48 -6.33
C TYR A 3 18.09 -1.11 -5.82
N SER A 4 17.34 -0.38 -6.63
CA SER A 4 16.70 0.88 -6.22
C SER A 4 15.52 1.20 -7.13
N ALA A 5 14.48 1.80 -6.57
CA ALA A 5 13.35 2.35 -7.30
C ALA A 5 13.01 3.75 -6.77
N GLU A 6 12.34 4.54 -7.60
CA GLU A 6 11.58 5.70 -7.14
C GLU A 6 10.16 5.24 -6.83
N VAL A 7 9.65 5.61 -5.65
CA VAL A 7 8.34 5.20 -5.17
C VAL A 7 7.50 6.45 -4.96
N THR A 8 6.34 6.49 -5.60
CA THR A 8 5.40 7.60 -5.53
C THR A 8 4.07 7.11 -4.98
N LEU A 9 3.61 7.72 -3.89
CA LEU A 9 2.22 7.65 -3.46
C LEU A 9 1.42 8.71 -4.24
N ASN A 10 0.68 8.27 -5.25
CA ASN A 10 -0.04 9.16 -6.17
C ASN A 10 -1.29 9.76 -5.54
N SER A 11 -2.06 8.93 -4.82
CA SER A 11 -3.29 9.35 -4.16
C SER A 11 -3.60 8.47 -2.95
N VAL A 12 -4.36 9.04 -2.01
CA VAL A 12 -4.96 8.32 -0.89
C VAL A 12 -6.45 8.62 -0.91
N THR A 13 -7.26 7.58 -0.97
CA THR A 13 -8.72 7.69 -1.02
C THR A 13 -9.36 6.72 -0.04
N THR A 14 -10.67 6.83 0.15
CA THR A 14 -11.42 5.94 1.05
C THR A 14 -12.59 5.28 0.31
N ALA A 15 -12.88 4.03 0.67
CA ALA A 15 -14.07 3.31 0.21
C ALA A 15 -14.81 2.66 1.37
N THR A 16 -16.13 2.48 1.26
CA THR A 16 -16.95 1.82 2.29
C THR A 16 -17.25 0.35 1.96
N LYS A 17 -16.70 -0.16 0.85
CA LYS A 17 -16.84 -1.52 0.37
C LYS A 17 -15.65 -1.91 -0.51
N GLY A 18 -15.41 -3.21 -0.64
CA GLY A 18 -14.42 -3.77 -1.56
C GLY A 18 -14.79 -3.57 -3.04
N GLY A 19 -13.82 -3.84 -3.91
CA GLY A 19 -14.00 -3.90 -5.34
C GLY A 19 -14.76 -5.17 -5.78
N PRO A 20 -15.39 -5.16 -6.97
CA PRO A 20 -16.02 -6.35 -7.52
C PRO A 20 -15.02 -7.50 -7.69
N PRO A 21 -15.44 -8.77 -7.54
CA PRO A 21 -16.81 -9.23 -7.34
C PRO A 21 -17.24 -9.32 -5.87
N ILE A 22 -16.36 -8.98 -4.91
CA ILE A 22 -16.59 -9.23 -3.48
C ILE A 22 -17.02 -7.92 -2.81
N ASP A 23 -18.31 -7.79 -2.50
CA ASP A 23 -18.87 -6.66 -1.75
C ASP A 23 -18.62 -6.80 -0.24
N ILE A 24 -17.34 -6.91 0.14
CA ILE A 24 -16.91 -7.01 1.54
C ILE A 24 -16.92 -5.62 2.18
N LYS A 25 -17.26 -5.56 3.46
CA LYS A 25 -17.23 -4.31 4.24
C LYS A 25 -15.97 -4.23 5.10
N PRO A 26 -15.39 -3.04 5.26
CA PRO A 26 -14.30 -2.82 6.20
C PRO A 26 -14.78 -2.97 7.64
N GLU A 27 -13.99 -3.61 8.48
CA GLU A 27 -14.25 -3.73 9.91
C GLU A 27 -14.09 -2.38 10.63
N SER A 28 -13.15 -1.56 10.15
CA SER A 28 -12.90 -0.22 10.68
C SER A 28 -13.95 0.81 10.25
N GLY A 29 -14.81 0.47 9.29
CA GLY A 29 -15.80 1.36 8.69
C GLY A 29 -15.38 1.98 7.35
N THR A 30 -14.09 2.00 7.02
CA THR A 30 -13.57 2.37 5.69
C THR A 30 -12.40 1.48 5.27
N PHE A 31 -12.19 1.33 3.97
CA PHE A 31 -10.89 0.97 3.43
C PHE A 31 -10.17 2.26 3.05
N VAL A 32 -8.89 2.38 3.41
CA VAL A 32 -7.97 3.37 2.84
C VAL A 32 -7.32 2.74 1.62
N ILE A 33 -7.42 3.38 0.47
CA ILE A 33 -6.89 2.91 -0.80
C ILE A 33 -5.73 3.82 -1.21
N LEU A 34 -4.55 3.21 -1.35
CA LEU A 34 -3.31 3.84 -1.80
C LEU A 34 -3.13 3.57 -3.29
N GLU A 35 -2.95 4.61 -4.10
CA GLU A 35 -2.53 4.46 -5.49
C GLU A 35 -1.03 4.73 -5.61
N ILE A 36 -0.29 3.75 -6.11
CA ILE A 36 1.17 3.71 -6.00
C ILE A 36 1.80 3.58 -7.39
N THR A 37 2.97 4.18 -7.56
CA THR A 37 3.83 3.96 -8.73
C THR A 37 5.27 3.69 -8.30
N TYR A 38 5.83 2.61 -8.84
CA TYR A 38 7.23 2.26 -8.75
C TYR A 38 7.91 2.48 -10.10
N VAL A 39 9.07 3.14 -10.09
CA VAL A 39 9.95 3.25 -11.26
C VAL A 39 11.30 2.64 -10.92
N GLY A 40 11.60 1.48 -11.49
CA GLY A 40 12.87 0.80 -11.26
C GLY A 40 14.05 1.62 -11.78
N LYS A 41 15.05 1.87 -10.94
CA LYS A 41 16.25 2.63 -11.29
C LYS A 41 17.48 1.74 -11.44
N LYS A 42 17.57 0.66 -10.66
CA LYS A 42 18.70 -0.27 -10.68
C LYS A 42 18.27 -1.65 -10.21
N GLY A 43 18.82 -2.69 -10.85
CA GLY A 43 18.55 -4.09 -10.47
C GLY A 43 17.09 -4.48 -10.62
N LYS A 44 16.67 -5.48 -9.85
CA LYS A 44 15.29 -5.92 -9.67
C LYS A 44 14.85 -5.48 -8.30
N TYR A 45 13.98 -4.47 -8.24
CA TYR A 45 13.51 -3.91 -6.98
C TYR A 45 12.24 -4.67 -6.55
N PRO A 46 12.22 -5.31 -5.36
CA PRO A 46 11.08 -6.07 -4.92
C PRO A 46 9.91 -5.16 -4.52
N VAL A 47 8.72 -5.49 -4.99
CA VAL A 47 7.45 -4.81 -4.69
C VAL A 47 6.49 -5.83 -4.08
N ASN A 48 5.80 -5.43 -3.02
CA ASN A 48 4.76 -6.23 -2.40
C ASN A 48 3.73 -5.31 -1.72
N PRO A 49 2.42 -5.56 -1.87
CA PRO A 49 1.39 -4.87 -1.09
C PRO A 49 1.59 -4.90 0.42
N MET A 50 2.16 -6.01 0.94
CA MET A 50 2.42 -6.19 2.36
C MET A 50 3.51 -5.25 2.91
N TYR A 51 4.25 -4.55 2.05
CA TYR A 51 5.23 -3.56 2.49
C TYR A 51 4.60 -2.19 2.75
N TRP A 52 3.28 -2.05 2.59
CA TRP A 52 2.56 -0.80 2.82
C TRP A 52 1.78 -0.84 4.12
N HIS A 53 2.05 0.15 4.96
CA HIS A 53 1.51 0.26 6.30
C HIS A 53 0.78 1.60 6.46
N LEU A 54 -0.28 1.58 7.23
CA LEU A 54 -0.92 2.77 7.78
C LEU A 54 -0.64 2.79 9.28
N ILE A 55 0.04 3.85 9.73
CA ILE A 55 0.26 4.13 11.14
C ILE A 55 -0.78 5.16 11.57
N THR A 56 -1.68 4.77 12.46
CA THR A 56 -2.70 5.66 13.02
C THR A 56 -2.07 6.70 13.94
N PRO A 57 -2.78 7.80 14.28
CA PRO A 57 -2.24 8.83 15.18
C PRO A 57 -1.86 8.33 16.58
N ASP A 58 -2.50 7.27 17.07
CA ASP A 58 -2.18 6.59 18.34
C ASP A 58 -1.06 5.54 18.20
N GLY A 59 -0.46 5.41 17.01
CA GLY A 59 0.72 4.58 16.75
C GLY A 59 0.43 3.12 16.41
N LYS A 60 -0.83 2.76 16.12
CA LYS A 60 -1.17 1.41 15.68
C LYS A 60 -0.74 1.22 14.23
N ASP A 61 -0.09 0.09 13.97
CA ASP A 61 0.33 -0.34 12.64
C ASP A 61 -0.73 -1.24 11.98
N ILE A 62 -1.11 -0.91 10.75
CA ILE A 62 -2.13 -1.59 9.95
C ILE A 62 -1.55 -1.89 8.57
N ASP A 63 -1.39 -3.17 8.27
CA ASP A 63 -1.00 -3.70 6.96
C ASP A 63 -2.18 -4.40 6.27
N GLN A 64 -1.93 -5.02 5.12
CA GLN A 64 -2.97 -5.73 4.37
C GLN A 64 -3.54 -6.95 5.09
N ILE A 65 -2.84 -7.58 6.04
CA ILE A 65 -3.36 -8.78 6.72
C ILE A 65 -4.31 -8.44 7.87
N LYS A 66 -4.52 -7.15 8.19
CA LYS A 66 -5.49 -6.69 9.19
C LYS A 66 -6.88 -6.48 8.58
N GLY A 67 -7.90 -6.85 9.36
CA GLY A 67 -9.30 -6.71 9.00
C GLY A 67 -9.61 -7.41 7.67
N ASN A 68 -10.46 -6.79 6.86
CA ASN A 68 -10.89 -7.31 5.57
C ASN A 68 -10.06 -6.79 4.37
N ALA A 69 -8.88 -6.20 4.61
CA ALA A 69 -8.12 -5.51 3.57
C ALA A 69 -7.69 -6.42 2.41
N MET A 70 -7.19 -7.63 2.69
CA MET A 70 -6.87 -8.63 1.65
C MET A 70 -8.07 -9.03 0.78
N LEU A 71 -9.29 -8.95 1.31
CA LEU A 71 -10.52 -9.29 0.58
C LEU A 71 -11.11 -8.09 -0.16
N ALA A 72 -10.62 -6.88 0.13
CA ALA A 72 -11.17 -5.64 -0.43
C ALA A 72 -10.87 -5.49 -1.93
N SER A 73 -9.81 -6.15 -2.44
CA SER A 73 -9.39 -6.20 -3.86
C SER A 73 -9.82 -4.98 -4.69
N PRO A 74 -9.16 -3.82 -4.50
CA PRO A 74 -9.39 -2.67 -5.37
C PRO A 74 -9.14 -3.01 -6.84
N ALA A 75 -9.80 -2.29 -7.74
CA ALA A 75 -9.46 -2.36 -9.16
C ALA A 75 -7.99 -1.97 -9.35
N ASP A 76 -7.26 -2.80 -10.10
CA ASP A 76 -5.82 -2.72 -10.33
C ASP A 76 -4.98 -2.94 -9.05
N ASP A 77 -5.24 -4.04 -8.34
CA ASP A 77 -4.42 -4.48 -7.21
C ASP A 77 -2.93 -4.47 -7.54
N LEU A 78 -2.13 -3.97 -6.59
CA LEU A 78 -0.68 -4.04 -6.69
C LEU A 78 -0.26 -5.51 -6.61
N GLU A 79 0.35 -6.04 -7.66
CA GLU A 79 0.87 -7.41 -7.64
C GLU A 79 2.26 -7.45 -7.01
N ALA A 80 2.52 -8.49 -6.21
CA ALA A 80 3.86 -8.75 -5.70
C ALA A 80 4.77 -9.23 -6.83
N GLY A 81 6.00 -8.74 -6.86
CA GLY A 81 6.96 -9.06 -7.90
C GLY A 81 8.18 -8.16 -7.86
N ASP A 82 8.84 -7.99 -9.02
CA ASP A 82 9.99 -7.12 -9.16
C ASP A 82 9.74 -6.06 -10.23
N VAL A 83 10.20 -4.83 -9.98
CA VAL A 83 10.34 -3.81 -11.03
C VAL A 83 11.80 -3.73 -11.49
N GLU A 84 12.03 -4.03 -12.76
CA GLU A 84 13.36 -3.94 -13.37
C GLU A 84 13.75 -2.48 -13.67
N ALA A 85 15.05 -2.21 -13.78
CA ALA A 85 15.56 -0.90 -14.17
C ALA A 85 14.93 -0.40 -15.49
N GLY A 86 14.42 0.84 -15.47
CA GLY A 86 13.72 1.46 -16.61
C GLY A 86 12.26 1.03 -16.77
N LYS A 87 11.75 0.12 -15.94
CA LYS A 87 10.34 -0.30 -15.94
C LYS A 87 9.54 0.47 -14.90
N THR A 88 8.23 0.53 -15.14
CA THR A 88 7.25 1.14 -14.25
C THR A 88 6.23 0.07 -13.86
N LEU A 89 5.88 0.03 -12.58
CA LEU A 89 4.81 -0.78 -12.05
C LEU A 89 3.85 0.11 -11.28
N LYS A 90 2.55 -0.04 -11.51
CA LYS A 90 1.49 0.72 -10.87
C LYS A 90 0.48 -0.25 -10.29
N GLY A 91 -0.13 0.15 -9.19
CA GLY A 91 -1.20 -0.62 -8.59
C GLY A 91 -1.76 0.06 -7.36
N ARG A 92 -2.77 -0.58 -6.77
CA ARG A 92 -3.44 -0.11 -5.57
C ARG A 92 -3.28 -1.07 -4.41
N VAL A 93 -3.27 -0.51 -3.21
CA VAL A 93 -3.28 -1.27 -1.96
C VAL A 93 -4.45 -0.78 -1.12
N ALA A 94 -5.30 -1.69 -0.67
CA ALA A 94 -6.33 -1.39 0.32
C ALA A 94 -5.84 -1.77 1.73
N LEU A 95 -6.19 -0.95 2.72
CA LEU A 95 -5.95 -1.15 4.15
C LEU A 95 -7.28 -0.96 4.89
N ASP A 96 -7.62 -1.86 5.81
CA ASP A 96 -8.85 -1.77 6.61
C ASP A 96 -8.62 -0.85 7.80
N ALA A 97 -8.80 0.44 7.55
CA ALA A 97 -8.52 1.50 8.49
C ALA A 97 -9.42 2.72 8.24
N LYS A 98 -9.55 3.55 9.28
CA LYS A 98 -10.01 4.92 9.13
C LYS A 98 -8.85 5.82 8.73
N LEU A 99 -9.15 6.83 7.93
CA LEU A 99 -8.22 7.89 7.60
C LEU A 99 -8.43 9.07 8.56
N ASP A 100 -7.72 9.04 9.68
CA ASP A 100 -7.79 10.10 10.70
C ASP A 100 -6.65 11.12 10.49
N PRO A 101 -6.83 12.41 10.80
CA PRO A 101 -5.76 13.40 10.69
C PRO A 101 -4.52 13.02 11.51
N GLY A 102 -3.33 13.12 10.91
CA GLY A 102 -2.07 12.69 11.55
C GLY A 102 -1.73 11.23 11.29
N THR A 103 -2.50 10.54 10.45
CA THR A 103 -2.15 9.22 9.91
C THR A 103 -0.86 9.31 9.10
N LYS A 104 -0.06 8.24 9.12
CA LYS A 104 1.11 8.11 8.24
C LYS A 104 0.97 6.90 7.35
N ILE A 105 1.37 7.04 6.08
CA ILE A 105 1.61 5.91 5.20
C ILE A 105 3.10 5.62 5.21
N VAL A 106 3.47 4.39 5.50
CA VAL A 106 4.86 3.94 5.54
C VAL A 106 5.04 2.82 4.53
N VAL A 107 6.14 2.87 3.79
CA VAL A 107 6.59 1.76 2.95
C VAL A 107 7.86 1.16 3.54
N THR A 108 7.91 -0.16 3.61
CA THR A 108 9.03 -0.93 4.15
C THR A 108 9.82 -1.68 3.07
N ASP A 109 11.00 -2.17 3.42
CA ASP A 109 11.75 -3.14 2.62
C ASP A 109 11.34 -4.59 2.95
N VAL A 110 11.99 -5.55 2.30
CA VAL A 110 11.73 -6.99 2.51
C VAL A 110 12.03 -7.50 3.94
N LEU A 111 12.71 -6.69 4.76
CA LEU A 111 13.04 -6.95 6.17
C LEU A 111 12.19 -6.11 7.12
N ASP A 112 11.11 -5.52 6.62
CA ASP A 112 10.17 -4.68 7.36
C ASP A 112 10.81 -3.39 7.92
N LYS A 113 11.87 -2.91 7.27
CA LYS A 113 12.50 -1.63 7.64
C LYS A 113 11.84 -0.48 6.88
N PRO A 114 11.42 0.60 7.55
CA PRO A 114 10.90 1.79 6.88
C PRO A 114 11.91 2.38 5.89
N ILE A 115 11.47 2.62 4.66
CA ILE A 115 12.27 3.23 3.59
C ILE A 115 11.62 4.49 2.99
N GLY A 116 10.36 4.77 3.32
CA GLY A 116 9.66 5.98 2.97
C GLY A 116 8.43 6.21 3.84
N GLU A 117 8.07 7.48 4.05
CA GLU A 117 6.88 7.87 4.81
C GLU A 117 6.18 9.09 4.18
N TRP A 118 4.85 9.13 4.34
CA TRP A 118 3.99 10.25 3.99
C TRP A 118 3.05 10.55 5.16
N VAL A 119 3.03 11.80 5.64
CA VAL A 119 2.09 12.26 6.67
C VAL A 119 0.84 12.83 5.99
N LEU A 120 -0.34 12.40 6.44
CA LEU A 120 -1.65 12.77 5.89
C LEU A 120 -2.44 13.71 6.82
#